data_AF-A0A843BMW1-F1
#
_entry.id   AF-A0A843BMW1-F1
#
_cell.length_a   1.000
_cell.length_b   1.000
_cell.length_c   1.000
_cell.angle_alpha   90.00
_cell.angle_beta   90.00
_cell.angle_gamma   90.00
#
_symmetry.space_group_name_H-M   'P 1'
#
loop_
_entity.id
_entity.type
_entity.pdbx_description
1 polymer ?
#
loop_
_entity_poly.entity_id
_entity_poly.type
_entity_poly.pdbx_seq_one_letter_code
_entity_poly.pdbx_strand_id
1 'polypeptide(L)'
;MENQDDDATGYFMKKPTHALRHCSCQLWMRRLGVGAMALVAKIGDWNTVDECIASYGEISEEDTVSEMQRLMNKKNQGINF
;
A
#
# COMPACT_ATOMS: atom_id res chain seq x y z
N MET A 1 15.79 2.59 -32.80
CA MET A 1 14.71 1.85 -32.12
C MET A 1 15.35 1.31 -30.87
N GLU A 2 15.24 2.05 -29.76
CA GLU A 2 15.88 1.68 -28.49
C GLU A 2 15.15 0.47 -27.92
N ASN A 3 15.92 -0.59 -27.64
CA ASN A 3 15.43 -1.83 -27.07
C ASN A 3 14.94 -1.55 -25.65
N GLN A 4 13.64 -1.75 -25.45
CA GLN A 4 12.97 -1.59 -24.18
C GLN A 4 13.21 -2.88 -23.37
N ASP A 5 14.38 -2.95 -22.73
CA ASP A 5 14.71 -4.01 -21.79
C ASP A 5 13.90 -3.79 -20.50
N ASP A 6 12.65 -4.28 -20.51
CA ASP A 6 11.70 -4.31 -19.39
C ASP A 6 12.08 -5.38 -18.34
N ASP A 7 13.33 -5.37 -17.90
CA ASP A 7 13.79 -6.14 -16.76
C ASP A 7 13.51 -5.33 -15.48
N ALA A 8 12.80 -5.92 -14.52
CA ALA A 8 12.57 -5.35 -13.18
C ALA A 8 13.87 -4.89 -12.49
N THR A 9 15.00 -5.51 -12.84
CA THR A 9 16.36 -5.11 -12.43
C THR A 9 16.72 -3.71 -12.91
N GLY A 10 16.28 -3.33 -14.13
CA GLY A 10 16.49 -2.00 -14.70
C GLY A 10 15.75 -0.91 -13.93
N TYR A 11 14.52 -1.16 -13.46
CA TYR A 11 13.74 -0.15 -12.74
C TYR A 11 14.28 0.13 -11.35
N PHE A 12 14.63 -0.93 -10.60
CA PHE A 12 15.26 -0.79 -9.28
C PHE A 12 16.59 -0.05 -9.35
N MET A 13 17.44 -0.40 -10.33
CA MET A 13 18.75 0.25 -10.50
C MET A 13 18.64 1.69 -11.04
N LYS A 14 17.61 2.01 -11.83
CA LYS A 14 17.36 3.37 -12.33
C LYS A 14 16.75 4.29 -11.26
N LYS A 15 15.92 3.78 -10.34
CA LYS A 15 15.20 4.57 -9.32
C LYS A 15 15.11 3.84 -7.97
N PRO A 16 16.22 3.61 -7.27
CA PRO A 16 16.24 2.79 -6.05
C PRO A 16 15.41 3.39 -4.90
N THR A 17 15.41 4.71 -4.74
CA THR A 17 14.60 5.39 -3.71
C THR A 17 13.10 5.26 -3.98
N HIS A 18 12.69 5.33 -5.25
CA HIS A 18 11.30 5.12 -5.64
C HIS A 18 10.88 3.68 -5.38
N ALA A 19 11.72 2.69 -5.71
CA ALA A 19 11.45 1.29 -5.41
C ALA A 19 11.37 1.01 -3.89
N LEU A 20 12.26 1.61 -3.08
CA LEU A 20 12.20 1.50 -1.62
C LEU A 20 10.92 2.11 -1.03
N ARG A 21 10.46 3.24 -1.59
CA ARG A 21 9.17 3.83 -1.25
C ARG A 21 8.02 2.84 -1.53
N HIS A 22 8.08 2.12 -2.65
CA HIS A 22 7.13 1.04 -2.97
C HIS A 22 7.13 -0.11 -1.95
N CYS A 23 8.31 -0.64 -1.62
CA CYS A 23 8.40 -1.68 -0.59
C CYS A 23 7.91 -1.19 0.77
N SER A 24 8.23 0.05 1.14
CA SER A 24 7.82 0.63 2.43
C SER A 24 6.31 0.77 2.54
N CYS A 25 5.65 1.25 1.47
CA CYS A 25 4.19 1.31 1.38
C CYS A 25 3.56 -0.06 1.62
N GLN A 26 4.02 -1.10 0.91
CA GLN A 26 3.48 -2.46 1.04
C GLN A 26 3.67 -3.02 2.46
N LEU A 27 4.84 -2.81 3.06
CA LEU A 27 5.12 -3.26 4.43
C LEU A 27 4.24 -2.56 5.46
N TRP A 28 4.05 -1.24 5.33
CA TRP A 28 3.18 -0.49 6.22
C TRP A 28 1.72 -0.88 6.07
N MET A 29 1.26 -1.12 4.85
CA MET A 29 -0.09 -1.62 4.58
C MET A 29 -0.31 -2.99 5.24
N ARG A 30 0.63 -3.92 5.09
CA ARG A 30 0.57 -5.23 5.78
C ARG A 30 0.58 -5.11 7.30
N ARG A 31 1.29 -4.13 7.85
CA ARG A 31 1.48 -3.99 9.31
C ARG A 31 0.35 -3.24 10.01
N LEU A 32 -0.16 -2.19 9.37
CA LEU A 32 -1.13 -1.25 9.94
C LEU A 32 -2.56 -1.47 9.41
N GLY A 33 -2.71 -2.20 8.31
CA GLY A 33 -3.96 -2.43 7.62
C GLY A 33 -4.37 -1.24 6.74
N VAL A 34 -5.48 -1.42 6.02
CA VAL A 34 -6.01 -0.44 5.06
C VAL A 34 -6.38 0.90 5.68
N GLY A 35 -6.69 0.94 6.98
CA GLY A 35 -6.96 2.18 7.71
C GLY A 35 -5.78 3.17 7.77
N ALA A 36 -4.56 2.71 7.48
CA ALA A 36 -3.37 3.55 7.46
C ALA A 36 -3.03 4.13 6.08
N MET A 37 -3.83 3.88 5.03
CA MET A 37 -3.55 4.36 3.67
C MET A 37 -3.30 5.86 3.59
N ALA A 38 -4.12 6.67 4.25
CA ALA A 38 -3.95 8.13 4.23
C ALA A 38 -2.62 8.57 4.88
N LEU A 39 -2.21 7.88 5.95
CA LEU A 39 -0.94 8.13 6.62
C LEU A 39 0.24 7.70 5.74
N VAL A 40 0.16 6.52 5.15
CA VAL A 40 1.15 5.95 4.24
C VAL A 40 1.32 6.81 3.00
N ALA A 41 0.22 7.29 2.40
CA ALA A 41 0.23 8.21 1.27
C ALA A 41 0.93 9.52 1.62
N LYS A 42 0.66 10.08 2.81
CA LYS A 42 1.27 11.32 3.28
C LYS A 42 2.77 11.19 3.57
N ILE A 43 3.18 10.13 4.28
CA ILE A 43 4.59 9.90 4.60
C ILE A 43 5.38 9.54 3.33
N GLY A 44 4.75 8.77 2.44
CA GLY A 44 5.31 8.41 1.16
C GLY A 44 5.30 9.54 0.14
N ASP A 45 4.82 10.75 0.44
CA ASP A 45 4.78 11.88 -0.50
C ASP A 45 4.04 11.56 -1.81
N TRP A 46 2.91 10.86 -1.71
CA TRP A 46 2.01 10.56 -2.84
C TRP A 46 1.16 11.79 -3.17
N ASN A 47 0.90 12.03 -4.47
CA ASN A 47 0.07 13.18 -4.85
C ASN A 47 -1.36 13.00 -4.33
N THR A 48 -1.88 11.77 -4.36
CA THR A 48 -3.20 11.40 -3.84
C THR A 48 -3.15 10.06 -3.13
N VAL A 49 -4.14 9.83 -2.24
CA VAL A 49 -4.36 8.51 -1.64
C VAL A 49 -4.73 7.49 -2.73
N ASP A 50 -5.47 7.90 -3.75
CA ASP A 50 -5.88 7.03 -4.85
C ASP A 50 -4.70 6.54 -5.69
N GLU A 51 -3.66 7.35 -5.91
CA GLU A 51 -2.43 6.90 -6.57
C GLU A 51 -1.68 5.87 -5.72
N CYS A 52 -1.65 6.07 -4.40
CA CYS A 52 -1.10 5.09 -3.47
C CYS A 52 -1.92 3.80 -3.54
N ILE A 53 -3.25 3.87 -3.51
CA ILE A 53 -4.12 2.70 -3.66
C ILE A 53 -3.87 2.01 -5.00
N ALA A 54 -3.89 2.72 -6.12
CA ALA A 54 -3.67 2.13 -7.44
C ALA A 54 -2.29 1.46 -7.57
N SER A 55 -1.26 2.00 -6.91
CA SER A 55 0.11 1.44 -6.93
C SER A 55 0.29 0.22 -6.04
N TYR A 56 -0.58 0.02 -5.05
CA TYR A 56 -0.52 -1.09 -4.07
C TYR A 56 -1.83 -1.88 -3.98
N GLY A 57 -2.67 -1.72 -4.99
CA GLY A 57 -4.11 -1.95 -4.94
C GLY A 57 -4.53 -3.40 -5.11
N GLU A 58 -3.59 -4.33 -5.24
CA GLU A 58 -3.89 -5.74 -4.97
C GLU A 58 -3.97 -5.96 -3.46
N ILE A 59 -4.87 -5.24 -2.81
CA ILE A 59 -5.46 -5.74 -1.58
C ILE A 59 -6.41 -6.83 -2.04
N SER A 60 -6.11 -8.06 -1.65
CA SER A 60 -6.98 -9.18 -1.99
C SER A 60 -8.38 -8.94 -1.41
N GLU A 61 -9.41 -9.48 -2.06
CA GLU A 61 -10.76 -9.47 -1.50
C GLU A 61 -10.78 -10.09 -0.09
N GLU A 62 -9.94 -11.09 0.15
CA GLU A 62 -9.75 -11.74 1.45
C GLU A 62 -9.22 -10.78 2.52
N ASP A 63 -8.20 -9.98 2.21
CA ASP A 63 -7.65 -8.98 3.13
C ASP A 63 -8.69 -7.89 3.47
N THR A 64 -9.50 -7.51 2.48
CA THR A 64 -10.60 -6.56 2.65
C THR A 64 -11.67 -7.12 3.59
N VAL A 65 -12.11 -8.35 3.35
CA VAL A 65 -13.12 -9.04 4.19
C VAL A 65 -12.60 -9.24 5.61
N SER A 66 -11.33 -9.64 5.78
CA SER A 66 -10.68 -9.82 7.07
C SER A 66 -10.66 -8.51 7.88
N GLU A 67 -10.31 -7.39 7.25
CA GLU A 67 -10.35 -6.10 7.92
C GLU A 67 -11.79 -5.70 8.30
N MET A 68 -12.77 -5.88 7.42
CA MET A 68 -14.16 -5.59 7.75
C MET A 68 -14.63 -6.39 8.97
N GLN A 69 -14.29 -7.68 9.04
CA GLN A 69 -14.59 -8.52 10.20
C GLN A 69 -13.90 -8.00 11.47
N ARG A 70 -12.62 -7.59 11.37
CA ARG A 70 -11.89 -7.00 12.49
C ARG A 70 -12.55 -5.73 13.02
N LEU A 71 -12.98 -4.84 12.12
CA LEU A 71 -13.66 -3.59 12.48
C LEU A 71 -15.03 -3.85 13.11
N MET A 72 -15.81 -4.79 12.57
CA MET A 72 -17.10 -5.21 13.15
C MET A 72 -16.90 -5.81 14.54
N ASN A 73 -15.89 -6.65 14.74
CA ASN A 73 -15.58 -7.25 16.03
C ASN A 73 -15.14 -6.21 17.07
N LYS A 74 -14.33 -5.22 16.69
CA LYS A 74 -13.96 -4.10 17.58
C LYS A 74 -15.17 -3.25 18.00
N LYS A 75 -16.08 -2.98 17.07
CA LYS A 75 -17.33 -2.27 17.35
C LYS A 75 -18.20 -3.07 18.33
N ASN A 76 -18.30 -4.38 18.14
CA ASN A 76 -19.05 -5.28 19.04
C ASN A 76 -18.43 -5.37 20.44
N GLN A 77 -17.13 -5.09 20.57
CA GLN A 77 -16.42 -4.99 21.86
C GLN A 77 -16.52 -3.59 22.51
N GLY A 78 -17.24 -2.65 21.90
CA GLY A 78 -17.45 -1.31 22.46
C GLY A 78 -16.24 -0.38 22.38
N ILE A 79 -15.23 -0.68 21.56
CA ILE A 79 -14.06 0.17 21.37
C ILE A 79 -14.37 1.22 20.30
N ASN A 80 -14.46 2.49 20.68
CA ASN A 80 -14.66 3.62 19.76
C ASN A 80 -13.32 4.14 19.19
N PHE A 81 -13.36 4.62 17.94
CA PHE A 81 -12.25 5.25 17.22
C PHE A 81 -12.09 6.72 17.60
#